data_AF-A0A2U9PW59-F1
#
_entry.id   AF-A0A2U9PW59-F1
#
_cell.length_a   1.000
_cell.length_b   1.000
_cell.length_c   1.000
_cell.angle_alpha   90.00
_cell.angle_beta   90.00
_cell.angle_gamma   90.00
#
_symmetry.space_group_name_H-M   'P 1'
#
loop_
_entity.id
_entity.type
_entity.pdbx_description
1 polymer ?
#
loop_
_entity_poly.entity_id
_entity_poly.type
_entity_poly.pdbx_seq_one_letter_code
_entity_poly.pdbx_strand_id
1 'polypeptide(L)'
;MRYALAPLLAAIVTATGCSALPSEVTETPAAAEVEVLPEVTVQRFEYAADSEQNWADLYLPAGPQEVDSIPLVVLIHGGAWQSKLGADVFDGLARELADRGMAVYNIEYRRVGSGGGWPTTFHDVANALDYVTEVDKRFPQLTVDDELVVGHSAGAQLAVWAGTRHKLRDDEVGSQPSFRPTRVVSLAGPLDMVYAAEHGDHHIVRVLGGRPTEVPDRYTSVDPIQNIDPEVPVLALHGTRDTVVSPENSRRYVAAVKQQGGRAAVKMLTGENHTSIVSLRSPSHDEVLRAITTTSQTDLDDLLTE
;
A
#
# COMPACT_ATOMS: atom_id res chain seq x y z
N MET A 1 -77.00 11.96 -55.26
CA MET A 1 -77.42 12.22 -53.86
C MET A 1 -76.39 13.20 -53.29
N ARG A 2 -76.59 14.54 -53.27
CA ARG A 2 -77.47 15.33 -52.35
C ARG A 2 -77.34 14.76 -50.93
N TYR A 3 -76.72 15.45 -49.97
CA TYR A 3 -77.25 16.65 -49.30
C TYR A 3 -76.20 17.72 -48.95
N ALA A 4 -76.66 18.96 -48.99
CA ALA A 4 -76.04 20.16 -48.45
C ALA A 4 -76.58 20.45 -47.04
N LEU A 5 -75.78 21.10 -46.18
CA LEU A 5 -76.27 21.99 -45.12
C LEU A 5 -75.17 23.01 -44.77
N ALA A 6 -75.59 24.27 -44.68
CA ALA A 6 -74.78 25.47 -44.42
C ALA A 6 -74.89 25.89 -42.92
N PRO A 7 -74.46 27.10 -42.50
CA PRO A 7 -73.29 27.33 -41.65
C PRO A 7 -73.62 27.89 -40.25
N LEU A 8 -72.63 28.04 -39.36
CA LEU A 8 -72.72 28.98 -38.23
C LEU A 8 -71.36 29.59 -37.89
N LEU A 9 -71.31 30.93 -37.85
CA LEU A 9 -70.19 31.74 -37.37
C LEU A 9 -69.99 31.57 -35.86
N ALA A 10 -68.73 31.60 -35.42
CA ALA A 10 -68.35 32.22 -34.14
C ALA A 10 -66.90 32.71 -34.22
N ALA A 11 -66.73 34.03 -34.06
CA ALA A 11 -65.44 34.68 -33.92
C ALA A 11 -64.88 34.44 -32.52
N ILE A 12 -63.59 34.09 -32.42
CA ILE A 12 -62.83 34.16 -31.17
C ILE A 12 -61.53 34.90 -31.46
N VAL A 13 -61.41 36.08 -30.85
CA VAL A 13 -60.19 36.87 -30.69
C VAL A 13 -59.60 36.48 -29.34
N THR A 14 -58.36 35.99 -29.28
CA THR A 14 -57.53 36.11 -28.06
C THR A 14 -56.03 36.13 -28.38
N ALA A 15 -55.45 37.31 -28.13
CA ALA A 15 -54.13 37.64 -27.59
C ALA A 15 -52.93 36.68 -27.81
N THR A 16 -51.96 37.15 -28.58
CA THR A 16 -50.55 36.76 -28.51
C THR A 16 -49.94 37.19 -27.18
N GLY A 17 -49.75 36.25 -26.26
CA GLY A 17 -48.93 36.45 -25.05
C GLY A 17 -47.49 36.04 -25.31
N CYS A 18 -46.56 36.99 -25.25
CA CYS A 18 -45.13 36.70 -25.10
C CYS A 18 -44.91 36.03 -23.73
N SER A 19 -44.62 34.73 -23.72
CA SER A 19 -44.02 34.08 -22.55
C SER A 19 -42.51 34.31 -22.61
N ALA A 20 -42.01 35.19 -21.74
CA ALA A 20 -40.61 35.20 -21.39
C ALA A 20 -40.33 33.96 -20.53
N LEU A 21 -39.44 33.08 -21.01
CA LEU A 21 -38.97 31.95 -20.23
C LEU A 21 -38.19 32.47 -19.01
N PRO A 22 -38.39 31.90 -17.80
CA PRO A 22 -37.62 32.27 -16.64
C PRO A 22 -36.16 31.85 -16.87
N SER A 23 -35.23 32.79 -16.72
CA SER A 23 -33.80 32.53 -16.71
C SER A 23 -33.49 31.60 -15.53
N GLU A 24 -33.05 30.38 -15.84
CA GLU A 24 -32.45 29.46 -14.88
C GLU A 24 -31.18 30.13 -14.35
N VAL A 25 -31.23 30.57 -13.09
CA VAL A 25 -30.04 30.98 -12.36
C VAL A 25 -29.29 29.68 -12.05
N THR A 26 -28.29 29.36 -12.85
CA THR A 26 -27.28 28.36 -12.48
C THR A 26 -26.54 28.91 -11.28
N GLU A 27 -26.92 28.46 -10.08
CA GLU A 27 -26.06 28.57 -8.90
C GLU A 27 -24.77 27.81 -9.21
N THR A 28 -23.67 28.56 -9.38
CA THR A 28 -22.32 27.98 -9.32
C THR A 28 -22.22 27.23 -8.00
N PRO A 29 -21.90 25.93 -7.97
CA PRO A 29 -21.73 25.23 -6.71
C PRO A 29 -20.68 25.98 -5.90
N ALA A 30 -21.04 26.39 -4.69
CA ALA A 30 -20.08 26.94 -3.75
C ALA A 30 -18.95 25.91 -3.61
N ALA A 31 -17.70 26.33 -3.85
CA ALA A 31 -16.55 25.49 -3.62
C ALA A 31 -16.65 24.93 -2.19
N ALA A 32 -16.68 23.61 -2.05
CA ALA A 32 -16.71 22.98 -0.74
C ALA A 32 -15.54 23.51 0.09
N GLU A 33 -15.80 23.90 1.32
CA GLU A 33 -14.76 24.38 2.23
C GLU A 33 -13.77 23.23 2.49
N VAL A 34 -12.50 23.43 2.13
CA VAL A 34 -11.45 22.44 2.33
C VAL A 34 -11.17 22.30 3.82
N GLU A 35 -11.27 21.09 4.36
CA GLU A 35 -10.90 20.80 5.74
C GLU A 35 -9.41 21.07 5.95
N VAL A 36 -9.03 21.64 7.10
CA VAL A 36 -7.64 21.90 7.46
C VAL A 36 -7.36 21.26 8.81
N LEU A 37 -6.46 20.28 8.84
CA LEU A 37 -6.03 19.63 10.07
C LEU A 37 -4.91 20.45 10.73
N PRO A 38 -5.00 20.78 12.04
CA PRO A 38 -3.99 21.60 12.71
C PRO A 38 -2.70 20.83 13.06
N GLU A 39 -2.78 19.50 13.12
CA GLU A 39 -1.69 18.59 13.47
C GLU A 39 -1.94 17.22 12.81
N VAL A 40 -0.95 16.33 12.87
CA VAL A 40 -1.11 14.94 12.41
C VAL A 40 -2.19 14.25 13.24
N THR A 41 -3.23 13.77 12.59
CA THR A 41 -4.31 13.00 13.23
C THR A 41 -4.09 11.51 13.02
N VAL A 42 -4.56 10.68 13.95
CA VAL A 42 -4.43 9.23 13.88
C VAL A 42 -5.81 8.60 14.06
N GLN A 43 -6.21 7.74 13.13
CA GLN A 43 -7.47 7.02 13.17
C GLN A 43 -7.24 5.52 12.96
N ARG A 44 -7.81 4.71 13.86
CA ARG A 44 -7.77 3.25 13.74
C ARG A 44 -8.88 2.72 12.85
N PHE A 45 -8.52 1.77 11.98
CA PHE A 45 -9.42 0.94 11.20
C PHE A 45 -9.29 -0.51 11.63
N GLU A 46 -10.42 -1.19 11.76
CA GLU A 46 -10.47 -2.64 11.93
C GLU A 46 -10.86 -3.25 10.58
N TYR A 47 -9.97 -4.02 9.97
CA TYR A 47 -10.17 -4.57 8.62
C TYR A 47 -10.68 -6.02 8.63
N ALA A 48 -10.83 -6.63 9.81
CA ALA A 48 -11.43 -7.94 10.00
C ALA A 48 -12.18 -8.03 11.34
N ALA A 49 -13.02 -9.06 11.50
CA ALA A 49 -13.87 -9.24 12.67
C ALA A 49 -13.12 -9.50 14.00
N ASP A 50 -11.88 -9.98 13.93
CA ASP A 50 -10.99 -10.17 15.08
C ASP A 50 -10.12 -8.92 15.27
N SER A 51 -10.68 -7.90 15.92
CA SER A 51 -10.10 -6.55 15.92
C SER A 51 -8.92 -6.31 16.85
N GLU A 52 -8.57 -7.26 17.73
CA GLU A 52 -7.45 -7.08 18.67
C GLU A 52 -6.10 -7.00 17.94
N GLN A 53 -5.98 -7.69 16.80
CA GLN A 53 -4.74 -7.78 16.01
C GLN A 53 -4.94 -7.54 14.50
N ASN A 54 -6.16 -7.27 14.05
CA ASN A 54 -6.46 -6.95 12.64
C ASN A 54 -6.94 -5.51 12.51
N TRP A 55 -6.01 -4.60 12.78
CA TRP A 55 -6.25 -3.17 12.70
C TRP A 55 -5.12 -2.46 11.97
N ALA A 56 -5.37 -1.23 11.54
CA ALA A 56 -4.36 -0.34 10.99
C ALA A 56 -4.61 1.07 11.48
N ASP A 57 -3.55 1.80 11.78
CA ASP A 57 -3.62 3.21 12.14
C ASP A 57 -3.31 4.06 10.90
N LEU A 58 -4.27 4.90 10.52
CA LEU A 58 -4.14 5.91 9.47
C LEU A 58 -3.66 7.21 10.11
N TYR A 59 -2.47 7.65 9.74
CA TYR A 59 -1.91 8.96 10.08
C TYR A 59 -2.20 9.89 8.93
N LEU A 60 -2.94 10.98 9.18
CA LEU A 60 -3.19 12.02 8.18
C LEU A 60 -2.28 13.22 8.45
N PRO A 61 -1.68 13.80 7.41
CA PRO A 61 -0.81 14.95 7.57
C PRO A 61 -1.62 16.18 8.01
N ALA A 62 -0.98 17.08 8.75
CA ALA A 62 -1.52 18.40 9.01
C ALA A 62 -1.64 19.22 7.71
N GLY A 63 -2.52 20.22 7.70
CA GLY A 63 -2.74 21.11 6.58
C GLY A 63 -4.03 20.81 5.79
N PRO A 64 -4.20 21.44 4.62
CA PRO A 64 -5.38 21.29 3.78
C PRO A 64 -5.58 19.84 3.33
N GLN A 65 -6.80 19.33 3.47
CA GLN A 65 -7.22 18.00 3.06
C GLN A 65 -7.93 18.09 1.69
N GLU A 66 -7.21 18.56 0.68
CA GLU A 66 -7.75 18.68 -0.68
C GLU A 66 -7.97 17.28 -1.27
N VAL A 67 -9.06 17.10 -2.01
CA VAL A 67 -9.37 15.84 -2.71
C VAL A 67 -8.20 15.45 -3.61
N ASP A 68 -7.81 14.18 -3.56
CA ASP A 68 -6.77 13.59 -4.42
C ASP A 68 -5.45 14.40 -4.41
N SER A 69 -4.97 14.74 -3.21
CA SER A 69 -3.76 15.56 -3.03
C SER A 69 -2.70 14.96 -2.11
N ILE A 70 -3.06 14.00 -1.26
CA ILE A 70 -2.19 13.45 -0.22
C ILE A 70 -1.76 12.03 -0.60
N PRO A 71 -0.47 11.77 -0.91
CA PRO A 71 0.01 10.43 -1.23
C PRO A 71 -0.09 9.48 -0.04
N LEU A 72 -0.53 8.25 -0.30
CA LEU A 72 -0.65 7.20 0.70
C LEU A 72 0.57 6.27 0.72
N VAL A 73 1.09 6.00 1.91
CA VAL A 73 2.10 4.96 2.16
C VAL A 73 1.54 3.90 3.10
N VAL A 74 1.60 2.63 2.71
CA VAL A 74 1.30 1.52 3.62
C VAL A 74 2.59 1.05 4.29
N LEU A 75 2.61 0.96 5.61
CA LEU A 75 3.75 0.42 6.37
C LEU A 75 3.44 -0.98 6.90
N ILE A 76 4.38 -1.91 6.72
CA ILE A 76 4.31 -3.28 7.23
C ILE A 76 5.51 -3.56 8.13
N HIS A 77 5.26 -3.71 9.43
CA HIS A 77 6.31 -3.91 10.42
C HIS A 77 6.97 -5.30 10.33
N GLY A 78 8.21 -5.38 10.84
CA GLY A 78 8.99 -6.60 10.96
C GLY A 78 8.73 -7.36 12.27
N GLY A 79 9.72 -8.12 12.73
CA GLY A 79 9.62 -8.95 13.94
C GLY A 79 9.60 -10.45 13.69
N ALA A 80 10.16 -10.89 12.56
CA ALA A 80 10.32 -12.30 12.20
C ALA A 80 9.00 -13.09 12.28
N TRP A 81 7.90 -12.45 11.90
CA TRP A 81 6.52 -12.97 11.99
C TRP A 81 6.14 -13.52 13.37
N GLN A 82 6.81 -13.10 14.43
CA GLN A 82 6.57 -13.55 15.81
C GLN A 82 5.88 -12.47 16.62
N SER A 83 4.96 -12.89 17.50
CA SER A 83 4.23 -12.00 18.41
C SER A 83 5.10 -11.42 19.53
N LYS A 84 6.09 -10.62 19.16
CA LYS A 84 7.00 -9.88 20.06
C LYS A 84 7.08 -8.39 19.73
N LEU A 85 6.88 -8.03 18.47
CA LEU A 85 6.80 -6.66 17.97
C LEU A 85 5.48 -6.51 17.21
N GLY A 86 4.87 -5.34 17.29
CA GLY A 86 3.68 -4.96 16.53
C GLY A 86 3.95 -3.73 15.67
N ALA A 87 2.87 -3.15 15.14
CA ALA A 87 2.93 -1.96 14.29
C ALA A 87 3.50 -0.71 15.01
N ASP A 88 3.50 -0.70 16.35
CA ASP A 88 4.01 0.40 17.20
C ASP A 88 5.49 0.73 16.96
N VAL A 89 6.27 -0.24 16.49
CA VAL A 89 7.68 -0.01 16.13
C VAL A 89 7.86 0.99 14.98
N PHE A 90 6.79 1.24 14.21
CA PHE A 90 6.76 2.19 13.11
C PHE A 90 6.04 3.50 13.44
N ASP A 91 5.54 3.71 14.66
CA ASP A 91 4.86 4.95 15.06
C ASP A 91 5.69 6.20 14.76
N GLY A 92 7.00 6.12 15.04
CA GLY A 92 7.93 7.23 14.79
C GLY A 92 8.10 7.52 13.30
N LEU A 93 8.29 6.48 12.48
CA LEU A 93 8.41 6.61 11.03
C LEU A 93 7.11 7.13 10.41
N ALA A 94 5.96 6.61 10.85
CA ALA A 94 4.65 7.04 10.37
C ALA A 94 4.41 8.53 10.62
N ARG A 95 4.76 9.02 11.82
CA ARG A 95 4.66 10.45 12.13
C ARG A 95 5.59 11.31 11.29
N GLU A 96 6.84 10.89 11.09
CA GLU A 96 7.78 11.66 10.27
C GLU A 96 7.40 11.72 8.79
N LEU A 97 6.77 10.66 8.24
CA LEU A 97 6.20 10.68 6.89
C LEU A 97 4.96 11.56 6.82
N ALA A 98 4.10 11.54 7.86
CA ALA A 98 2.94 12.42 7.96
C ALA A 98 3.34 13.90 8.08
N ASP A 99 4.38 14.23 8.86
CA ASP A 99 4.95 15.57 8.94
C ASP A 99 5.53 16.06 7.59
N ARG A 100 5.75 15.14 6.63
CA ARG A 100 6.20 15.42 5.26
C ARG A 100 5.06 15.44 4.25
N GLY A 101 3.81 15.45 4.70
CA GLY A 101 2.63 15.60 3.84
C GLY A 101 2.10 14.29 3.25
N MET A 102 2.50 13.13 3.76
CA MET A 102 2.01 11.83 3.31
C MET A 102 0.96 11.29 4.27
N ALA A 103 -0.07 10.62 3.78
CA ALA A 103 -0.88 9.75 4.63
C ALA A 103 -0.14 8.43 4.85
N VAL A 104 -0.24 7.87 6.05
CA VAL A 104 0.41 6.60 6.39
C VAL A 104 -0.60 5.62 6.95
N TYR A 105 -0.73 4.46 6.30
CA TYR A 105 -1.55 3.35 6.77
C TYR A 105 -0.63 2.27 7.37
N ASN A 106 -0.47 2.31 8.69
CA ASN A 106 0.43 1.41 9.42
C ASN A 106 -0.35 0.18 9.91
N ILE A 107 -0.11 -0.98 9.31
CA ILE A 107 -0.94 -2.17 9.53
C ILE A 107 -0.39 -3.06 10.67
N GLU A 108 -1.29 -3.54 11.51
CA GLU A 108 -1.07 -4.65 12.44
C GLU A 108 -1.64 -5.95 11.85
N TYR A 109 -1.07 -7.12 12.14
CA TYR A 109 -1.52 -8.42 11.61
C TYR A 109 -1.19 -9.60 12.55
N ARG A 110 -1.94 -10.71 12.54
CA ARG A 110 -1.62 -11.82 13.47
C ARG A 110 -0.31 -12.50 13.10
N ARG A 111 0.42 -12.93 14.14
CA ARG A 111 1.77 -13.50 14.04
C ARG A 111 1.86 -14.87 14.67
N VAL A 112 2.94 -15.59 14.39
CA VAL A 112 3.26 -16.84 15.07
C VAL A 112 3.35 -16.58 16.57
N GLY A 113 2.59 -17.37 17.34
CA GLY A 113 2.46 -17.22 18.80
C GLY A 113 1.20 -16.47 19.24
N SER A 114 0.46 -15.84 18.32
CA SER A 114 -0.80 -15.13 18.59
C SER A 114 -1.92 -15.46 17.61
N GLY A 115 -1.89 -16.67 17.02
CA GLY A 115 -2.90 -17.15 16.05
C GLY A 115 -2.53 -16.94 14.58
N GLY A 116 -1.39 -16.33 14.29
CA GLY A 116 -0.84 -16.20 12.93
C GLY A 116 0.02 -17.40 12.49
N GLY A 117 0.88 -17.17 11.49
CA GLY A 117 1.54 -18.21 10.71
C GLY A 117 0.75 -18.56 9.45
N TRP A 118 1.16 -19.60 8.75
CA TRP A 118 0.50 -20.02 7.52
C TRP A 118 -0.92 -20.58 7.78
N PRO A 119 -1.95 -20.17 7.01
CA PRO A 119 -1.97 -19.05 6.05
C PRO A 119 -2.41 -17.71 6.68
N THR A 120 -2.82 -17.72 7.95
CA THR A 120 -3.45 -16.60 8.65
C THR A 120 -2.70 -15.27 8.53
N THR A 121 -1.39 -15.23 8.77
CA THR A 121 -0.60 -13.99 8.68
C THR A 121 -0.68 -13.35 7.29
N PHE A 122 -0.66 -14.18 6.24
CA PHE A 122 -0.71 -13.73 4.86
C PHE A 122 -2.13 -13.27 4.50
N HIS A 123 -3.17 -13.95 4.99
CA HIS A 123 -4.55 -13.47 4.86
C HIS A 123 -4.78 -12.13 5.56
N ASP A 124 -4.25 -11.93 6.76
CA ASP A 124 -4.44 -10.69 7.51
C ASP A 124 -3.80 -9.51 6.78
N VAL A 125 -2.57 -9.67 6.29
CA VAL A 125 -1.87 -8.64 5.51
C VAL A 125 -2.60 -8.37 4.18
N ALA A 126 -3.06 -9.42 3.49
CA ALA A 126 -3.85 -9.28 2.27
C ALA A 126 -5.14 -8.48 2.51
N ASN A 127 -5.87 -8.82 3.57
CA ASN A 127 -7.09 -8.12 3.96
C ASN A 127 -6.84 -6.67 4.34
N ALA A 128 -5.76 -6.38 5.08
CA ALA A 128 -5.38 -5.02 5.45
C ALA A 128 -5.12 -4.15 4.22
N LEU A 129 -4.36 -4.69 3.26
CA LEU A 129 -4.07 -4.02 2.00
C LEU A 129 -5.34 -3.79 1.17
N ASP A 130 -6.18 -4.81 1.01
CA ASP A 130 -7.41 -4.69 0.24
C ASP A 130 -8.41 -3.70 0.87
N TYR A 131 -8.36 -3.56 2.20
CA TYR A 131 -9.17 -2.59 2.95
C TYR A 131 -8.76 -1.13 2.70
N VAL A 132 -7.60 -0.87 2.09
CA VAL A 132 -7.23 0.50 1.64
C VAL A 132 -8.30 1.08 0.72
N THR A 133 -8.97 0.26 -0.10
CA THR A 133 -10.09 0.72 -0.94
C THR A 133 -11.29 1.25 -0.15
N GLU A 134 -11.50 0.78 1.09
CA GLU A 134 -12.53 1.30 1.99
C GLU A 134 -12.06 2.53 2.77
N VAL A 135 -10.75 2.65 2.99
CA VAL A 135 -10.14 3.87 3.53
C VAL A 135 -10.27 5.00 2.51
N ASP A 136 -9.85 4.77 1.27
CA ASP A 136 -9.94 5.74 0.17
C ASP A 136 -11.35 6.35 0.01
N LYS A 137 -12.39 5.51 0.01
CA LYS A 137 -13.80 5.95 -0.03
C LYS A 137 -14.19 6.90 1.12
N ARG A 138 -13.54 6.81 2.28
CA ARG A 138 -13.81 7.65 3.46
C ARG A 138 -12.91 8.88 3.53
N PHE A 139 -11.75 8.82 2.89
CA PHE A 139 -10.73 9.88 2.88
C PHE A 139 -10.42 10.26 1.44
N PRO A 140 -11.33 10.98 0.75
CA PRO A 140 -11.14 11.33 -0.66
C PRO A 140 -9.94 12.26 -0.91
N GLN A 141 -9.29 12.77 0.14
CA GLN A 141 -8.04 13.49 0.04
C GLN A 141 -6.83 12.62 -0.33
N LEU A 142 -6.93 11.30 -0.14
CA LEU A 142 -5.85 10.37 -0.44
C LEU A 142 -5.69 10.20 -1.95
N THR A 143 -4.45 10.15 -2.41
CA THR A 143 -4.13 9.66 -3.75
C THR A 143 -3.73 8.19 -3.63
N VAL A 144 -4.50 7.33 -4.32
CA VAL A 144 -4.28 5.88 -4.36
C VAL A 144 -3.92 5.43 -5.78
N ASP A 145 -3.37 6.31 -6.60
CA ASP A 145 -2.92 5.98 -7.97
C ASP A 145 -1.41 5.64 -8.03
N ASP A 146 -0.67 5.94 -6.97
CA ASP A 146 0.79 5.73 -6.81
C ASP A 146 1.08 4.99 -5.49
N GLU A 147 0.44 3.84 -5.31
CA GLU A 147 0.40 3.13 -4.04
C GLU A 147 1.76 2.54 -3.65
N LEU A 148 2.41 3.19 -2.69
CA LEU A 148 3.69 2.76 -2.12
C LEU A 148 3.46 1.88 -0.89
N VAL A 149 4.02 0.67 -0.92
CA VAL A 149 4.13 -0.18 0.27
C VAL A 149 5.59 -0.23 0.74
N VAL A 150 5.79 -0.01 2.03
CA VAL A 150 7.09 -0.08 2.68
C VAL A 150 7.04 -1.14 3.76
N GLY A 151 8.07 -1.98 3.83
CA GLY A 151 8.17 -2.94 4.91
C GLY A 151 9.58 -3.10 5.44
N HIS A 152 9.70 -3.60 6.66
CA HIS A 152 10.97 -3.98 7.28
C HIS A 152 11.05 -5.47 7.58
N SER A 153 12.18 -6.11 7.27
CA SER A 153 12.44 -7.51 7.62
C SER A 153 11.32 -8.42 7.11
N ALA A 154 10.64 -9.16 8.00
CA ALA A 154 9.42 -9.91 7.70
C ALA A 154 8.36 -9.08 6.94
N GLY A 155 8.15 -7.83 7.35
CA GLY A 155 7.24 -6.90 6.68
C GLY A 155 7.73 -6.46 5.31
N ALA A 156 9.04 -6.42 5.07
CA ALA A 156 9.59 -6.14 3.74
C ALA A 156 9.33 -7.29 2.76
N GLN A 157 9.41 -8.53 3.23
CA GLN A 157 8.99 -9.70 2.43
C GLN A 157 7.49 -9.60 2.11
N LEU A 158 6.65 -9.30 3.10
CA LEU A 158 5.20 -9.13 2.91
C LEU A 158 4.87 -7.98 1.94
N ALA A 159 5.61 -6.87 2.01
CA ALA A 159 5.44 -5.73 1.12
C ALA A 159 5.78 -6.06 -0.34
N VAL A 160 6.88 -6.79 -0.58
CA VAL A 160 7.22 -7.20 -1.96
C VAL A 160 6.26 -8.26 -2.48
N TRP A 161 5.86 -9.22 -1.64
CA TRP A 161 4.81 -10.18 -1.97
C TRP A 161 3.48 -9.50 -2.32
N ALA A 162 3.12 -8.41 -1.63
CA ALA A 162 1.90 -7.65 -1.92
C ALA A 162 1.82 -7.18 -3.38
N GLY A 163 2.96 -6.79 -3.97
CA GLY A 163 3.06 -6.40 -5.38
C GLY A 163 2.77 -7.52 -6.36
N THR A 164 2.94 -8.78 -5.97
CA THR A 164 2.82 -9.95 -6.85
C THR A 164 1.49 -10.69 -6.73
N ARG A 165 0.68 -10.35 -5.72
CA ARG A 165 -0.62 -10.98 -5.40
C ARG A 165 -1.58 -11.12 -6.59
N HIS A 166 -1.57 -10.16 -7.51
CA HIS A 166 -2.46 -10.15 -8.66
C HIS A 166 -2.08 -11.14 -9.78
N LYS A 167 -0.89 -11.74 -9.71
CA LYS A 167 -0.41 -12.81 -10.61
C LYS A 167 -0.54 -14.21 -9.99
N LEU A 168 -0.93 -14.29 -8.72
CA LEU A 168 -1.22 -15.56 -8.05
C LEU A 168 -2.47 -16.21 -8.64
N ARG A 169 -2.53 -17.54 -8.54
CA ARG A 169 -3.73 -18.29 -8.91
C ARG A 169 -4.87 -17.99 -7.93
N ASP A 170 -6.10 -18.14 -8.40
CA ASP A 170 -7.30 -17.85 -7.61
C ASP A 170 -7.38 -18.62 -6.29
N ASP A 171 -6.77 -19.82 -6.20
CA ASP A 171 -6.77 -20.66 -5.00
C ASP A 171 -5.62 -20.37 -4.01
N GLU A 172 -4.71 -19.47 -4.35
CA GLU A 172 -3.57 -19.10 -3.50
C GLU A 172 -3.93 -18.05 -2.45
N VAL A 173 -3.14 -18.01 -1.37
CA VAL A 173 -3.35 -17.06 -0.27
C VAL A 173 -3.20 -15.63 -0.77
N GLY A 174 -4.17 -14.77 -0.48
CA GLY A 174 -4.13 -13.36 -0.85
C GLY A 174 -4.27 -13.08 -2.35
N SER A 175 -4.68 -14.03 -3.17
CA SER A 175 -4.99 -13.80 -4.60
C SER A 175 -6.14 -12.79 -4.79
N GLN A 176 -6.35 -12.34 -6.03
CA GLN A 176 -7.42 -11.41 -6.43
C GLN A 176 -7.48 -10.12 -5.59
N PRO A 177 -6.35 -9.39 -5.46
CA PRO A 177 -6.29 -8.20 -4.62
C PRO A 177 -7.20 -7.08 -5.15
N SER A 178 -7.83 -6.36 -4.23
CA SER A 178 -8.59 -5.13 -4.52
C SER A 178 -7.69 -3.89 -4.54
N PHE A 179 -6.54 -3.97 -3.88
CA PHE A 179 -5.50 -2.94 -3.84
C PHE A 179 -4.19 -3.49 -4.41
N ARG A 180 -3.52 -2.72 -5.26
CA ARG A 180 -2.28 -3.17 -5.93
C ARG A 180 -1.16 -2.15 -5.71
N PRO A 181 -0.08 -2.52 -5.01
CA PRO A 181 1.09 -1.66 -4.94
C PRO A 181 1.64 -1.39 -6.35
N THR A 182 1.87 -0.13 -6.69
CA THR A 182 2.58 0.26 -7.92
C THR A 182 4.09 0.27 -7.71
N ARG A 183 4.54 0.35 -6.46
CA ARG A 183 5.95 0.41 -6.08
C ARG A 183 6.17 -0.05 -4.65
N VAL A 184 7.36 -0.60 -4.38
CA VAL A 184 7.70 -1.15 -3.05
C VAL A 184 9.07 -0.69 -2.59
N VAL A 185 9.17 -0.32 -1.31
CA VAL A 185 10.45 -0.15 -0.60
C VAL A 185 10.64 -1.27 0.41
N SER A 186 11.69 -2.07 0.23
CA SER A 186 12.04 -3.17 1.13
C SER A 186 13.22 -2.77 2.01
N LEU A 187 13.00 -2.64 3.32
CA LEU A 187 14.04 -2.39 4.31
C LEU A 187 14.53 -3.73 4.91
N ALA A 188 15.70 -4.21 4.50
CA ALA A 188 16.33 -5.44 5.01
C ALA A 188 15.45 -6.72 4.94
N GLY A 189 14.72 -6.91 3.83
CA GLY A 189 13.81 -8.04 3.65
C GLY A 189 14.48 -9.37 3.26
N PRO A 190 13.98 -10.52 3.75
CA PRO A 190 14.32 -11.84 3.25
C PRO A 190 13.55 -12.12 1.94
N LEU A 191 14.01 -11.52 0.85
CA LEU A 191 13.36 -11.56 -0.47
C LEU A 191 13.64 -12.86 -1.26
N ASP A 192 14.46 -13.76 -0.72
CA ASP A 192 14.64 -15.14 -1.18
C ASP A 192 14.45 -16.06 0.03
N MET A 193 13.20 -16.45 0.27
CA MET A 193 12.80 -17.15 1.49
C MET A 193 13.39 -18.56 1.55
N VAL A 194 13.55 -19.23 0.40
CA VAL A 194 14.22 -20.53 0.33
C VAL A 194 15.69 -20.40 0.73
N TYR A 195 16.42 -19.46 0.14
CA TYR A 195 17.81 -19.20 0.51
C TYR A 195 17.93 -18.90 2.01
N ALA A 196 17.13 -17.98 2.53
CA ALA A 196 17.18 -17.61 3.95
C ALA A 196 16.88 -18.80 4.88
N ALA A 197 15.86 -19.63 4.57
CA ALA A 197 15.54 -20.82 5.35
C ALA A 197 16.65 -21.88 5.35
N GLU A 198 17.33 -22.07 4.21
CA GLU A 198 18.47 -23.00 4.08
C GLU A 198 19.75 -22.46 4.73
N HIS A 199 19.84 -21.13 4.93
CA HIS A 199 20.98 -20.45 5.54
C HIS A 199 20.72 -20.05 7.01
N GLY A 200 19.78 -20.71 7.68
CA GLY A 200 19.62 -20.65 9.13
C GLY A 200 18.48 -19.78 9.64
N ASP A 201 17.66 -19.19 8.76
CA ASP A 201 16.46 -18.48 9.19
C ASP A 201 15.32 -19.47 9.51
N HIS A 202 15.28 -19.91 10.76
CA HIS A 202 14.23 -20.79 11.27
C HIS A 202 12.87 -20.10 11.42
N HIS A 203 12.79 -18.77 11.34
CA HIS A 203 11.52 -18.05 11.44
C HIS A 203 10.68 -18.20 10.18
N ILE A 204 11.33 -18.26 9.01
CA ILE A 204 10.67 -18.59 7.73
C ILE A 204 10.05 -19.99 7.78
N VAL A 205 10.83 -20.99 8.23
CA VAL A 205 10.34 -22.37 8.37
C VAL A 205 9.13 -22.42 9.32
N ARG A 206 9.15 -21.61 10.38
CA ARG A 206 8.09 -21.57 11.37
C ARG A 206 6.82 -20.89 10.86
N VAL A 207 6.95 -19.75 10.18
CA VAL A 207 5.78 -19.01 9.66
C VAL A 207 5.12 -19.78 8.52
N LEU A 208 5.90 -20.43 7.65
CA LEU A 208 5.36 -21.25 6.56
C LEU A 208 4.94 -22.65 7.02
N GLY A 209 5.26 -23.05 8.25
CA GLY A 209 4.88 -24.34 8.83
C GLY A 209 5.58 -25.54 8.20
N GLY A 210 6.79 -25.37 7.69
CA GLY A 210 7.62 -26.40 7.06
C GLY A 210 8.81 -25.81 6.31
N ARG A 211 9.80 -26.65 5.99
CA ARG A 211 10.96 -26.31 5.14
C ARG A 211 10.56 -26.22 3.66
N PRO A 212 11.41 -25.63 2.79
CA PRO A 212 11.15 -25.57 1.35
C PRO A 212 10.81 -26.93 0.73
N THR A 213 11.48 -28.00 1.18
CA THR A 213 11.25 -29.37 0.69
C THR A 213 10.00 -30.04 1.24
N GLU A 214 9.43 -29.52 2.33
CA GLU A 214 8.25 -30.09 3.01
C GLU A 214 6.96 -29.40 2.55
N VAL A 215 7.02 -28.10 2.27
CA VAL A 215 5.87 -27.28 1.87
C VAL A 215 6.18 -26.38 0.66
N PRO A 216 6.69 -26.93 -0.45
CA PRO A 216 7.18 -26.13 -1.58
C PRO A 216 6.14 -25.14 -2.13
N ASP A 217 4.89 -25.57 -2.25
CA ASP A 217 3.79 -24.73 -2.76
C ASP A 217 3.59 -23.45 -1.92
N ARG A 218 3.83 -23.52 -0.60
CA ARG A 218 3.72 -22.34 0.28
C ARG A 218 4.82 -21.34 0.00
N TYR A 219 6.04 -21.81 -0.23
CA TYR A 219 7.16 -20.95 -0.61
C TYR A 219 6.88 -20.31 -1.98
N THR A 220 6.50 -21.08 -2.99
CA THR A 220 6.17 -20.53 -4.32
C THR A 220 5.08 -19.45 -4.27
N SER A 221 4.12 -19.60 -3.36
CA SER A 221 3.01 -18.64 -3.22
C SER A 221 3.42 -17.28 -2.65
N VAL A 222 4.39 -17.23 -1.73
CA VAL A 222 4.70 -15.99 -0.98
C VAL A 222 6.17 -15.55 -1.02
N ASP A 223 7.07 -16.34 -1.58
CA ASP A 223 8.49 -16.02 -1.72
C ASP A 223 8.71 -15.02 -2.88
N PRO A 224 9.13 -13.77 -2.61
CA PRO A 224 9.22 -12.73 -3.62
C PRO A 224 10.06 -13.11 -4.85
N ILE A 225 11.17 -13.85 -4.67
CA ILE A 225 12.03 -14.23 -5.79
C ILE A 225 11.38 -15.28 -6.70
N GLN A 226 10.37 -16.02 -6.23
CA GLN A 226 9.68 -17.06 -6.99
C GLN A 226 8.45 -16.55 -7.74
N ASN A 227 7.86 -15.44 -7.31
CA ASN A 227 6.66 -14.86 -7.90
C ASN A 227 6.89 -13.43 -8.43
N ILE A 228 8.11 -13.14 -8.91
CA ILE A 228 8.51 -11.83 -9.42
C ILE A 228 7.48 -11.26 -10.39
N ASP A 229 7.11 -10.01 -10.14
CA ASP A 229 6.48 -9.15 -11.12
C ASP A 229 7.49 -8.12 -11.65
N PRO A 230 7.90 -8.17 -12.93
CA PRO A 230 8.82 -7.19 -13.49
C PRO A 230 8.20 -5.78 -13.65
N GLU A 231 6.87 -5.66 -13.59
CA GLU A 231 6.13 -4.40 -13.77
C GLU A 231 6.02 -3.59 -12.47
N VAL A 232 6.33 -4.19 -11.31
CA VAL A 232 6.29 -3.52 -10.00
C VAL A 232 7.72 -3.13 -9.57
N PRO A 233 8.10 -1.85 -9.66
CA PRO A 233 9.32 -1.29 -9.09
C PRO A 233 9.61 -1.70 -7.64
N VAL A 234 10.82 -2.19 -7.38
CA VAL A 234 11.29 -2.47 -6.00
C VAL A 234 12.61 -1.77 -5.69
N LEU A 235 12.62 -0.92 -4.66
CA LEU A 235 13.82 -0.36 -4.07
C LEU A 235 14.14 -1.08 -2.75
N ALA A 236 15.21 -1.89 -2.75
CA ALA A 236 15.70 -2.57 -1.55
C ALA A 236 16.78 -1.74 -0.86
N LEU A 237 16.61 -1.39 0.42
CA LEU A 237 17.68 -0.84 1.26
C LEU A 237 18.14 -1.92 2.22
N HIS A 238 19.45 -2.10 2.37
CA HIS A 238 20.00 -3.16 3.22
C HIS A 238 21.29 -2.71 3.90
N GLY A 239 21.41 -2.95 5.21
CA GLY A 239 22.63 -2.64 5.96
C GLY A 239 23.79 -3.57 5.61
N THR A 240 25.00 -3.04 5.45
CA THR A 240 26.18 -3.87 5.14
C THR A 240 26.64 -4.74 6.30
N ARG A 241 26.15 -4.48 7.52
CA ARG A 241 26.46 -5.23 8.75
C ARG A 241 25.24 -5.99 9.27
N ASP A 242 24.24 -6.23 8.43
CA ASP A 242 23.09 -7.05 8.80
C ASP A 242 23.53 -8.52 8.97
N THR A 243 23.29 -9.05 10.17
CA THR A 243 23.57 -10.44 10.54
C THR A 243 22.30 -11.22 10.87
N VAL A 244 21.13 -10.60 10.78
CA VAL A 244 19.83 -11.22 11.02
C VAL A 244 19.24 -11.67 9.69
N VAL A 245 19.20 -10.77 8.70
CA VAL A 245 18.86 -11.10 7.32
C VAL A 245 20.11 -10.84 6.49
N SER A 246 20.55 -11.86 5.76
CA SER A 246 21.73 -11.70 4.90
C SER A 246 21.45 -10.65 3.80
N PRO A 247 22.35 -9.68 3.57
CA PRO A 247 22.27 -8.75 2.43
C PRO A 247 22.16 -9.41 1.06
N GLU A 248 22.57 -10.67 0.97
CA GLU A 248 22.41 -11.48 -0.25
C GLU A 248 20.94 -11.64 -0.63
N ASN A 249 19.98 -11.61 0.29
CA ASN A 249 18.56 -11.63 -0.05
C ASN A 249 18.18 -10.49 -1.00
N SER A 250 18.56 -9.25 -0.66
CA SER A 250 18.28 -8.10 -1.52
C SER A 250 19.07 -8.14 -2.83
N ARG A 251 20.34 -8.56 -2.79
CA ARG A 251 21.17 -8.68 -4.02
C ARG A 251 20.62 -9.71 -5.00
N ARG A 252 20.26 -10.90 -4.49
CA ARG A 252 19.72 -12.01 -5.29
C ARG A 252 18.38 -11.64 -5.91
N TYR A 253 17.47 -11.07 -5.13
CA TYR A 253 16.18 -10.61 -5.63
C TYR A 253 16.33 -9.56 -6.72
N VAL A 254 17.12 -8.50 -6.50
CA VAL A 254 17.34 -7.45 -7.50
C VAL A 254 17.99 -8.00 -8.77
N ALA A 255 18.94 -8.92 -8.65
CA ALA A 255 19.53 -9.58 -9.82
C ALA A 255 18.50 -10.40 -10.60
N ALA A 256 17.62 -11.14 -9.91
CA ALA A 256 16.57 -11.93 -10.54
C ALA A 256 15.53 -11.05 -11.25
N VAL A 257 15.08 -9.96 -10.64
CA VAL A 257 14.15 -9.01 -11.27
C VAL A 257 14.77 -8.41 -12.54
N LYS A 258 16.03 -7.97 -12.47
CA LYS A 258 16.74 -7.43 -13.66
C LYS A 258 16.92 -8.47 -14.77
N GLN A 259 17.15 -9.74 -14.43
CA GLN A 259 17.24 -10.82 -15.42
C GLN A 259 15.91 -11.06 -16.15
N GLN A 260 14.78 -10.76 -15.51
CA GLN A 260 13.45 -10.82 -16.12
C GLN A 260 13.06 -9.52 -16.84
N GLY A 261 13.98 -8.55 -16.94
CA GLY A 261 13.72 -7.25 -17.57
C GLY A 261 12.91 -6.28 -16.69
N GLY A 262 12.72 -6.61 -15.41
CA GLY A 262 12.00 -5.78 -14.46
C GLY A 262 12.84 -4.68 -13.83
N ARG A 263 12.20 -3.84 -13.02
CA ARG A 263 12.78 -2.64 -12.41
C ARG A 263 13.01 -2.86 -10.92
N ALA A 264 14.27 -3.06 -10.53
CA ALA A 264 14.64 -3.12 -9.12
C ALA A 264 16.05 -2.61 -8.87
N ALA A 265 16.28 -2.15 -7.63
CA ALA A 265 17.60 -1.73 -7.19
C ALA A 265 17.85 -2.08 -5.73
N VAL A 266 19.13 -2.21 -5.40
CA VAL A 266 19.58 -2.42 -4.02
C VAL A 266 20.55 -1.30 -3.65
N LYS A 267 20.24 -0.63 -2.54
CA LYS A 267 21.10 0.35 -1.90
C LYS A 267 21.65 -0.21 -0.61
N MET A 268 22.97 -0.33 -0.55
CA MET A 268 23.68 -0.84 0.62
C MET A 268 24.03 0.30 1.57
N LEU A 269 23.44 0.31 2.76
CA LEU A 269 23.69 1.32 3.79
C LEU A 269 24.92 0.91 4.60
N THR A 270 26.01 1.65 4.43
CA THR A 270 27.30 1.27 5.00
C THR A 270 27.29 1.42 6.51
N GLY A 271 27.56 0.32 7.23
CA GLY A 271 27.65 0.32 8.69
C GLY A 271 26.34 0.03 9.42
N GLU A 272 25.20 0.13 8.73
CA GLU A 272 23.90 -0.23 9.29
C GLU A 272 23.78 -1.74 9.53
N ASN A 273 23.07 -2.11 10.59
CA ASN A 273 22.65 -3.47 10.90
C ASN A 273 21.12 -3.61 10.75
N HIS A 274 20.59 -4.79 11.09
CA HIS A 274 19.18 -5.12 10.87
C HIS A 274 18.18 -4.18 11.52
N THR A 275 18.49 -3.66 12.72
CA THR A 275 17.56 -2.81 13.48
C THR A 275 17.87 -1.34 13.31
N SER A 276 19.13 -0.99 13.03
CA SER A 276 19.51 0.41 12.85
C SER A 276 18.91 1.01 11.57
N ILE A 277 18.69 0.23 10.51
CA ILE A 277 18.07 0.71 9.26
C ILE A 277 16.68 1.35 9.43
N VAL A 278 15.94 1.01 10.48
CA VAL A 278 14.62 1.59 10.81
C VAL A 278 14.64 2.46 12.07
N SER A 279 15.83 2.69 12.64
CA SER A 279 15.98 3.51 13.83
C SER A 279 16.03 4.99 13.47
N LEU A 280 15.19 5.78 14.12
CA LEU A 280 15.23 7.26 14.02
C LEU A 280 16.59 7.87 14.44
N ARG A 281 17.42 7.09 15.14
CA ARG A 281 18.76 7.52 15.59
C ARG A 281 19.89 7.05 14.66
N SER A 282 19.55 6.39 13.56
CA SER A 282 20.52 5.90 12.60
C SER A 282 21.17 7.06 11.84
N PRO A 283 22.49 6.99 11.57
CA PRO A 283 23.14 7.89 10.63
C PRO A 283 22.52 7.86 9.22
N SER A 284 21.88 6.75 8.85
CA SER A 284 21.23 6.55 7.56
C SER A 284 19.73 6.91 7.56
N HIS A 285 19.20 7.44 8.68
CA HIS A 285 17.77 7.71 8.84
C HIS A 285 17.22 8.66 7.77
N ASP A 286 17.85 9.82 7.58
CA ASP A 286 17.47 10.79 6.54
C ASP A 286 17.53 10.19 5.14
N GLU A 287 18.43 9.23 4.92
CA GLU A 287 18.55 8.53 3.64
C GLU A 287 17.43 7.53 3.40
N VAL A 288 16.99 6.82 4.45
CA VAL A 288 15.82 5.94 4.40
C VAL A 288 14.55 6.75 4.17
N LEU A 289 14.35 7.84 4.91
CA LEU A 289 13.21 8.74 4.72
C LEU A 289 13.17 9.28 3.29
N ARG A 290 14.29 9.79 2.78
CA ARG A 290 14.38 10.30 1.41
C ARG A 290 14.06 9.22 0.39
N ALA A 291 14.56 8.01 0.58
CA ALA A 291 14.25 6.90 -0.31
C ALA A 291 12.75 6.62 -0.36
N ILE A 292 12.05 6.62 0.78
CA ILE A 292 10.60 6.45 0.85
C ILE A 292 9.88 7.60 0.15
N THR A 293 10.18 8.85 0.51
CA THR A 293 9.48 10.02 -0.02
C THR A 293 9.71 10.20 -1.52
N THR A 294 10.93 10.01 -2.01
CA THR A 294 11.23 10.15 -3.45
C THR A 294 10.64 8.99 -4.25
N THR A 295 10.60 7.78 -3.70
CA THR A 295 9.90 6.65 -4.35
C THR A 295 8.41 6.94 -4.52
N SER A 296 7.79 7.67 -3.61
CA SER A 296 6.39 8.09 -3.72
C SER A 296 6.13 9.20 -4.75
N GLN A 297 7.16 9.93 -5.21
CA GLN A 297 7.01 11.17 -5.99
C GLN A 297 7.66 11.13 -7.37
N THR A 298 8.52 10.14 -7.64
CA THR A 298 9.35 10.09 -8.84
C THR A 298 9.28 8.72 -9.50
N ASP A 299 9.50 8.66 -10.81
CA ASP A 299 9.71 7.40 -11.52
C ASP A 299 10.99 6.70 -10.99
N LEU A 300 10.96 5.36 -10.89
CA LEU A 300 12.09 4.60 -10.34
C LEU A 300 13.37 4.78 -11.19
N ASP A 301 13.28 5.14 -12.47
CA ASP A 301 14.46 5.28 -13.33
C ASP A 301 15.25 6.54 -12.96
N ASP A 302 14.56 7.60 -12.55
CA ASP A 302 15.18 8.82 -12.04
C ASP A 302 15.82 8.60 -10.66
N LEU A 303 15.25 7.69 -9.85
CA LEU A 303 15.82 7.27 -8.56
C LEU A 303 17.14 6.49 -8.69
N LEU A 304 17.42 5.90 -9.86
CA LEU A 304 18.58 5.02 -10.09
C LEU A 304 19.72 5.71 -10.85
N THR A 305 19.53 6.97 -11.25
CA THR A 305 20.53 7.78 -11.96
C THR A 305 21.42 8.64 -11.04
N GLU A 306 21.23 8.61 -9.72
CA GLU A 306 22.08 9.31 -8.73
C GLU A 306 23.09 8.42 -8.00
#